data_AF-A0A562T3V5-F1
#
_entry.id   AF-A0A562T3V5-F1
#
_cell.length_a   1.000
_cell.length_b   1.000
_cell.length_c   1.000
_cell.angle_alpha   90.00
_cell.angle_beta   90.00
_cell.angle_gamma   90.00
#
_symmetry.space_group_name_H-M   'P 1'
#
loop_
_entity.id
_entity.type
_entity.pdbx_description
1 polymer ?
#
loop_
_entity_poly.entity_id
_entity_poly.type
_entity_poly.pdbx_seq_one_letter_code
_entity_poly.pdbx_strand_id
1 'polypeptide(L)'
;MKLKQLYGSLFFGTRFYLCLGGNVLLFILAFFFPPVYNIALLIFAALVVLLLLDMALLYAAAAPLSLERRTPVRFSNGDDNEVLITVSSRYRFPAALTVMDELPFQFQLRDHVLKTRLKPGAQQEFHFTLRPVERGAYQFGNTNVFAASPFGLVRRRFVFENEQLVKTYPSFLQLRNFELMSFMNRLSELGVHKKRTVGHSMEFDHIKEYVRGDDVRMLNWKATARRDNLMVNTYVEERSQQVYCVIDKGRTMKMPFEGLTLLDYAINATLIFSNVALQKGDKSGLATIAAQQMEILPASNKKTQLNKLLEMLYAQETQWQESDYEKLSISLRSALSQRSLLILFTNFESMPGLQRQLPYLRKLARYHLLLVVFFENTALKEMSEQPARGVEDIYKQVIAQQFAYEKKLIARELSKYGIMSLLCTPQQLTVQVINKYLELKARMLI
;
A
#
# COMPACT_ATOMS: atom_id res chain seq x y z
N MET A 1 -38.48 -12.70 24.06
CA MET A 1 -37.43 -11.67 23.83
C MET A 1 -37.35 -10.79 25.08
N LYS A 2 -36.17 -10.53 25.66
CA LYS A 2 -36.08 -9.69 26.87
C LYS A 2 -36.44 -8.23 26.51
N LEU A 3 -37.24 -7.54 27.32
CA LEU A 3 -37.74 -6.17 27.03
C LEU A 3 -36.60 -5.19 26.68
N LYS A 4 -35.44 -5.33 27.33
CA LYS A 4 -34.21 -4.55 27.08
C LYS A 4 -33.66 -4.72 25.64
N GLN A 5 -33.81 -5.89 25.03
CA GLN A 5 -33.40 -6.15 23.63
C GLN A 5 -34.38 -5.54 22.62
N LEU A 6 -35.66 -5.42 22.96
CA LEU A 6 -36.66 -4.74 22.13
C LEU A 6 -36.31 -3.24 22.03
N TYR A 7 -36.09 -2.57 23.16
CA TYR A 7 -35.73 -1.15 23.19
C TYR A 7 -34.43 -0.84 22.44
N GLY A 8 -33.42 -1.70 22.52
CA GLY A 8 -32.16 -1.49 21.80
C GLY A 8 -32.24 -1.72 20.28
N SER A 9 -33.30 -2.38 19.79
CA SER A 9 -33.47 -2.73 18.36
C SER A 9 -34.58 -1.96 17.66
N LEU A 10 -35.49 -1.33 18.41
CA LEU A 10 -36.66 -0.64 17.87
C LEU A 10 -36.35 0.84 17.57
N PHE A 11 -36.57 1.25 16.32
CA PHE A 11 -36.45 2.63 15.87
C PHE A 11 -37.71 3.03 15.09
N PHE A 12 -38.04 4.31 15.06
CA PHE A 12 -39.16 4.82 14.26
C PHE A 12 -38.66 5.41 12.94
N GLY A 13 -39.39 5.11 11.86
CA GLY A 13 -39.14 5.66 10.54
C GLY A 13 -39.66 7.09 10.41
N THR A 14 -39.16 7.82 9.42
CA THR A 14 -39.62 9.19 9.10
C THR A 14 -41.13 9.23 8.83
N ARG A 15 -41.70 8.18 8.23
CA ARG A 15 -43.14 8.09 7.95
C ARG A 15 -43.98 8.11 9.23
N PHE A 16 -43.53 7.48 10.31
CA PHE A 16 -44.23 7.51 11.59
C PHE A 16 -44.32 8.94 12.13
N TYR A 17 -43.21 9.67 12.14
CA TYR A 17 -43.20 11.07 12.59
C TYR A 17 -44.06 11.98 11.70
N LEU A 18 -44.07 11.78 10.39
CA LEU A 18 -44.93 12.54 9.47
C LEU A 18 -46.41 12.23 9.68
N CYS A 19 -46.80 10.96 9.81
CA CYS A 19 -48.18 10.57 10.10
C CYS A 19 -48.64 11.08 11.46
N LEU A 20 -47.78 11.00 12.48
CA LEU A 20 -48.07 11.51 13.82
C LEU A 20 -48.22 13.04 13.80
N GLY A 21 -47.30 13.76 13.16
CA GLY A 21 -47.38 15.22 13.01
C GLY A 21 -48.64 15.67 12.27
N GLY A 22 -49.00 14.98 11.18
CA GLY A 22 -50.26 15.22 10.48
C GLY A 22 -51.48 14.96 11.34
N ASN A 23 -51.46 13.90 12.15
CA ASN A 23 -52.55 13.60 13.08
C ASN A 23 -52.67 14.64 14.21
N VAL A 24 -51.55 15.14 14.74
CA VAL A 24 -51.54 16.27 15.70
C VAL A 24 -52.16 17.53 15.08
N LEU A 25 -51.84 17.85 13.84
CA LEU A 25 -52.46 18.99 13.13
C LEU A 25 -53.98 18.82 12.98
N LEU A 26 -54.46 17.60 12.73
CA LEU A 26 -55.90 17.33 12.69
C LEU A 26 -56.58 17.52 14.05
N PHE A 27 -55.93 17.14 15.16
CA PHE A 27 -56.43 17.44 16.50
C PHE A 27 -56.47 18.94 16.80
N ILE A 28 -55.49 19.70 16.33
CA ILE A 28 -55.50 21.17 16.44
C ILE A 28 -56.67 21.76 15.61
N LEU A 29 -56.88 21.26 14.39
CA LEU A 29 -58.01 21.69 13.55
C LEU A 29 -59.37 21.31 14.15
N ALA A 30 -59.46 20.19 14.85
CA ALA A 30 -60.67 19.75 15.53
C ALA A 30 -61.16 20.71 16.61
N PHE A 31 -60.27 21.54 17.18
CA PHE A 31 -60.66 22.63 18.07
C PHE A 31 -61.56 23.66 17.37
N PHE A 32 -61.29 23.96 16.10
CA PHE A 32 -62.06 24.91 15.29
C PHE A 32 -63.27 24.26 14.60
N PHE A 33 -63.15 22.98 14.25
CA PHE A 33 -64.17 22.23 13.52
C PHE A 33 -64.49 20.91 14.23
N PRO A 34 -65.51 20.86 15.10
CA PRO A 34 -65.82 19.69 15.92
C PRO A 34 -65.96 18.34 15.18
N PRO A 35 -66.51 18.27 13.95
CA PRO A 35 -66.57 17.01 13.20
C PRO A 35 -65.20 16.39 12.86
N VAL A 36 -64.15 17.21 12.77
CA VAL A 36 -62.78 16.77 12.47
C VAL A 36 -62.21 15.94 13.62
N TYR A 37 -62.72 16.09 14.84
CA TYR A 37 -62.28 15.31 16.01
C TYR A 37 -62.44 13.80 15.79
N ASN A 38 -63.60 13.36 15.32
CA ASN A 38 -63.87 11.94 15.06
C ASN A 38 -62.97 11.38 13.96
N ILE A 39 -62.68 12.20 12.93
CA ILE A 39 -61.76 11.84 11.85
C ILE A 39 -60.33 11.69 12.39
N ALA A 40 -59.88 12.64 13.22
CA ALA A 40 -58.55 12.59 13.86
C ALA A 40 -58.39 11.34 14.74
N LEU A 41 -59.43 10.98 15.50
CA LEU A 41 -59.45 9.79 16.37
C LEU A 41 -59.39 8.49 15.54
N LEU A 42 -60.16 8.39 14.45
CA LEU A 42 -60.12 7.24 13.55
C LEU A 42 -58.74 7.09 12.88
N ILE A 43 -58.13 8.18 12.42
CA ILE A 43 -56.79 8.17 11.83
C ILE A 43 -55.74 7.76 12.87
N PHE A 44 -55.87 8.24 14.11
CA PHE A 44 -54.97 7.84 15.19
C PHE A 44 -55.08 6.35 15.51
N ALA A 45 -56.31 5.83 15.64
CA ALA A 45 -56.55 4.41 15.86
C ALA A 45 -55.98 3.56 14.70
N ALA A 46 -56.18 3.99 13.45
CA ALA A 46 -55.61 3.33 12.28
C ALA A 46 -54.07 3.35 12.30
N LEU A 47 -53.45 4.48 12.70
CA LEU A 47 -52.00 4.59 12.84
C LEU A 47 -51.46 3.63 13.91
N VAL A 48 -52.14 3.51 15.06
CA VAL A 48 -51.77 2.57 16.13
C VAL A 48 -51.85 1.13 15.63
N VAL A 49 -52.93 0.76 14.93
CA VAL A 49 -53.08 -0.58 14.35
C VAL A 49 -51.98 -0.85 13.32
N LEU A 50 -51.69 0.09 12.42
CA LEU A 50 -50.61 -0.04 11.42
C LEU A 50 -49.23 -0.15 12.09
N LEU A 51 -48.98 0.59 13.17
CA LEU A 51 -47.74 0.51 13.94
C LEU A 51 -47.55 -0.88 14.56
N LEU A 52 -48.60 -1.43 15.17
CA LEU A 52 -48.57 -2.77 15.77
C LEU A 52 -48.39 -3.85 14.70
N LEU A 53 -49.05 -3.73 13.55
CA LEU A 53 -48.88 -4.64 12.41
C LEU A 53 -47.46 -4.57 11.83
N ASP A 54 -46.88 -3.37 11.67
CA ASP A 54 -45.51 -3.18 11.19
C ASP A 54 -44.48 -3.80 12.15
N MET A 55 -44.67 -3.57 13.47
CA MET A 55 -43.84 -4.19 14.50
C MET A 55 -43.97 -5.72 14.48
N ALA A 56 -45.19 -6.26 14.40
CA ALA A 56 -45.41 -7.70 14.32
C ALA A 56 -44.73 -8.31 13.08
N LEU A 57 -44.84 -7.68 11.91
CA LEU A 57 -44.16 -8.11 10.67
C LEU A 57 -42.65 -8.16 10.83
N LEU A 58 -42.04 -7.13 11.41
CA LEU A 58 -40.59 -7.03 11.56
C LEU A 58 -40.02 -7.98 12.62
N TYR A 59 -40.78 -8.29 13.68
CA TYR A 59 -40.35 -9.10 14.83
C TYR A 59 -40.86 -10.56 14.81
N ALA A 60 -41.79 -10.92 13.92
CA ALA A 60 -42.30 -12.30 13.80
C ALA A 60 -41.20 -13.33 13.46
N ALA A 61 -40.19 -12.93 12.70
CA ALA A 61 -39.04 -13.77 12.38
C ALA A 61 -37.90 -13.53 13.39
N ALA A 62 -37.37 -14.61 13.96
CA ALA A 62 -36.26 -14.56 14.92
C ALA A 62 -34.96 -14.07 14.28
N ALA A 63 -34.55 -14.68 13.16
CA ALA A 63 -33.36 -14.36 12.38
C ALA A 63 -33.71 -14.13 10.89
N PRO A 64 -34.36 -13.00 10.56
CA PRO A 64 -34.81 -12.73 9.20
C PRO A 64 -33.71 -12.27 8.26
N LEU A 65 -32.52 -11.95 8.75
CA LEU A 65 -31.40 -11.47 7.95
C LEU A 65 -30.15 -12.30 8.23
N SER A 66 -29.35 -12.53 7.20
CA SER A 66 -27.95 -12.94 7.35
C SER A 66 -27.06 -11.92 6.66
N LEU A 67 -25.88 -11.70 7.23
CA LEU A 67 -24.88 -10.79 6.69
C LEU A 67 -23.51 -11.43 6.78
N GLU A 68 -22.74 -11.32 5.70
CA GLU A 68 -21.34 -11.74 5.64
C GLU A 68 -20.52 -10.56 5.11
N ARG A 69 -19.48 -10.17 5.87
CA ARG A 69 -18.47 -9.20 5.41
C ARG A 69 -17.23 -9.97 5.01
N ARG A 70 -16.78 -9.79 3.77
CA ARG A 70 -15.55 -10.37 3.25
C ARG A 70 -14.57 -9.25 2.97
N THR A 71 -13.45 -9.27 3.68
CA THR A 71 -12.29 -8.43 3.39
C THR A 71 -11.18 -9.29 2.80
N PRO A 72 -10.21 -8.67 2.10
CA PRO A 72 -8.92 -9.29 1.82
C PRO A 72 -8.25 -9.73 3.12
N VAL A 73 -7.41 -10.76 3.04
CA VAL A 73 -6.63 -11.27 4.18
C VAL A 73 -5.66 -10.19 4.70
N ARG A 74 -5.17 -9.33 3.79
CA ARG A 74 -4.25 -8.23 4.05
C ARG A 74 -4.61 -7.07 3.13
N PHE A 75 -4.52 -5.85 3.64
CA PHE A 75 -4.63 -4.66 2.82
C PHE A 75 -3.28 -4.24 2.23
N SER A 76 -3.35 -3.61 1.06
CA SER A 76 -2.22 -3.02 0.34
C SER A 76 -2.20 -1.52 0.63
N ASN A 77 -1.14 -1.03 1.28
CA ASN A 77 -1.01 0.39 1.63
C ASN A 77 -0.90 1.26 0.38
N GLY A 78 -1.76 2.27 0.27
CA GLY A 78 -1.78 3.21 -0.84
C GLY A 78 -2.60 2.76 -2.05
N ASP A 79 -3.15 1.54 -2.06
CA ASP A 79 -3.98 1.02 -3.15
C ASP A 79 -5.45 0.85 -2.70
N ASP A 80 -6.36 0.75 -3.67
CA ASP A 80 -7.77 0.44 -3.42
C ASP A 80 -7.94 -1.05 -3.12
N ASN A 81 -8.47 -1.35 -1.93
CA ASN A 81 -8.75 -2.72 -1.48
C ASN A 81 -10.25 -2.97 -1.49
N GLU A 82 -10.70 -3.95 -2.28
CA GLU A 82 -12.12 -4.30 -2.37
C GLU A 82 -12.63 -4.95 -1.08
N VAL A 83 -13.78 -4.51 -0.60
CA VAL A 83 -14.54 -5.09 0.51
C VAL A 83 -15.94 -5.42 0.00
N LEU A 84 -16.41 -6.61 0.38
CA LEU A 84 -17.70 -7.14 -0.03
C LEU A 84 -18.59 -7.32 1.21
N ILE A 85 -19.80 -6.78 1.15
CA ILE A 85 -20.85 -7.10 2.12
C ILE A 85 -22.00 -7.78 1.39
N THR A 86 -22.29 -9.02 1.77
CA THR A 86 -23.42 -9.80 1.27
C THR A 86 -24.51 -9.84 2.33
N VAL A 87 -25.70 -9.34 2.00
CA VAL A 87 -26.88 -9.38 2.88
C VAL A 87 -27.99 -10.20 2.25
N SER A 88 -28.56 -11.14 3.00
CA SER A 88 -29.69 -11.96 2.57
C SER A 88 -30.91 -11.69 3.44
N SER A 89 -32.10 -11.70 2.81
CA SER A 89 -33.38 -11.50 3.48
C SER A 89 -34.23 -12.75 3.47
N ARG A 90 -34.66 -13.19 4.65
CA ARG A 90 -35.65 -14.24 4.91
C ARG A 90 -37.00 -13.67 5.31
N TYR A 91 -37.21 -12.36 5.19
CA TYR A 91 -38.53 -11.77 5.34
C TYR A 91 -39.49 -12.29 4.25
N ARG A 92 -40.76 -12.46 4.61
CA ARG A 92 -41.83 -12.89 3.66
C ARG A 92 -42.43 -11.73 2.87
N PHE A 93 -41.86 -10.53 3.00
CA PHE A 93 -42.27 -9.29 2.34
C PHE A 93 -41.03 -8.55 1.81
N PRO A 94 -41.18 -7.61 0.86
CA PRO A 94 -40.06 -6.81 0.40
C PRO A 94 -39.59 -5.86 1.51
N ALA A 95 -38.36 -6.04 1.98
CA ALA A 95 -37.78 -5.28 3.08
C ALA A 95 -36.78 -4.24 2.54
N ALA A 96 -36.91 -2.99 2.99
CA ALA A 96 -35.91 -1.97 2.75
C ALA A 96 -34.82 -2.06 3.83
N LEU A 97 -33.57 -2.22 3.41
CA LEU A 97 -32.41 -2.38 4.28
C LEU A 97 -31.48 -1.18 4.17
N THR A 98 -30.99 -0.71 5.30
CA THR A 98 -29.90 0.26 5.41
C THR A 98 -28.77 -0.40 6.19
N VAL A 99 -27.66 -0.66 5.52
CA VAL A 99 -26.46 -1.29 6.07
C VAL A 99 -25.44 -0.19 6.38
N MET A 100 -24.94 -0.21 7.60
CA MET A 100 -23.92 0.71 8.12
C MET A 100 -22.79 -0.13 8.69
N ASP A 101 -21.62 -0.05 8.08
CA ASP A 101 -20.45 -0.80 8.54
C ASP A 101 -19.57 0.08 9.43
N GLU A 102 -19.17 -0.43 10.59
CA GLU A 102 -18.24 0.25 11.49
C GLU A 102 -16.81 0.11 10.94
N LEU A 103 -16.46 0.99 10.02
CA LEU A 103 -15.14 1.03 9.41
C LEU A 103 -14.05 1.47 10.41
N PRO A 104 -12.80 0.99 10.24
CA PRO A 104 -11.66 1.44 11.03
C PRO A 104 -11.53 2.98 11.04
N PHE A 105 -11.21 3.54 12.22
CA PHE A 105 -11.17 4.99 12.42
C PHE A 105 -10.20 5.72 11.48
N GLN A 106 -9.12 5.04 11.06
CA GLN A 106 -8.10 5.56 10.16
C GLN A 106 -8.69 6.02 8.81
N PHE A 107 -9.78 5.40 8.35
CA PHE A 107 -10.42 5.81 7.10
C PHE A 107 -11.22 7.11 7.22
N GLN A 108 -11.64 7.48 8.45
CA GLN A 108 -12.48 8.65 8.72
C GLN A 108 -13.77 8.75 7.88
N LEU A 109 -14.25 7.63 7.32
CA LEU A 109 -15.47 7.56 6.52
C LEU A 109 -16.70 7.47 7.43
N ARG A 110 -17.39 8.60 7.65
CA ARG A 110 -18.56 8.68 8.55
C ARG A 110 -19.90 8.43 7.87
N ASP A 111 -20.01 8.72 6.57
CA ASP A 111 -21.26 8.65 5.81
C ASP A 111 -21.37 7.37 4.96
N HIS A 112 -20.68 6.29 5.37
CA HIS A 112 -20.70 5.03 4.65
C HIS A 112 -22.01 4.26 4.91
N VAL A 113 -23.04 4.58 4.13
CA VAL A 113 -24.39 3.99 4.26
C VAL A 113 -24.82 3.34 2.95
N LEU A 114 -25.07 2.04 3.00
CA LEU A 114 -25.48 1.23 1.86
C LEU A 114 -26.99 0.93 1.96
N LYS A 115 -27.76 1.23 0.92
CA LYS A 115 -29.23 1.07 0.91
C LYS A 115 -29.64 0.08 -0.17
N THR A 116 -30.56 -0.82 0.15
CA THR A 116 -31.18 -1.73 -0.83
C THR A 116 -32.62 -2.07 -0.45
N ARG A 117 -33.37 -2.62 -1.40
CA ARG A 117 -34.70 -3.20 -1.16
C ARG A 117 -34.69 -4.64 -1.65
N LEU A 118 -34.75 -5.57 -0.72
CA LEU A 118 -34.72 -7.01 -1.02
C LEU A 118 -36.12 -7.58 -1.14
N LYS A 119 -36.36 -8.36 -2.19
CA LYS A 119 -37.53 -9.25 -2.29
C LYS A 119 -37.42 -10.39 -1.27
N PRO A 120 -38.53 -11.09 -0.95
CA PRO A 120 -38.49 -12.26 -0.09
C PRO A 120 -37.49 -13.31 -0.60
N GLY A 121 -36.59 -13.77 0.27
CA GLY A 121 -35.57 -14.78 -0.08
C GLY A 121 -34.40 -14.27 -0.92
N ALA A 122 -34.37 -12.99 -1.31
CA ALA A 122 -33.31 -12.44 -2.14
C ALA A 122 -32.06 -12.07 -1.34
N GLN A 123 -30.92 -12.00 -2.04
CA GLN A 123 -29.65 -11.49 -1.53
C GLN A 123 -29.17 -10.30 -2.36
N GLN A 124 -28.39 -9.41 -1.74
CA GLN A 124 -27.70 -8.31 -2.39
C GLN A 124 -26.24 -8.30 -1.95
N GLU A 125 -25.37 -8.04 -2.90
CA GLU A 125 -23.95 -7.80 -2.68
C GLU A 125 -23.64 -6.31 -2.84
N PHE A 126 -22.85 -5.77 -1.91
CA PHE A 126 -22.30 -4.43 -1.97
C PHE A 126 -20.78 -4.52 -2.11
N HIS A 127 -20.28 -3.98 -3.21
CA HIS A 127 -18.85 -3.88 -3.51
C HIS A 127 -18.44 -2.44 -3.29
N PHE A 128 -17.43 -2.21 -2.45
CA PHE A 128 -16.82 -0.91 -2.25
C PHE A 128 -15.32 -1.06 -1.98
N THR A 129 -14.57 0.02 -2.16
CA THR A 129 -13.12 0.02 -1.97
C THR A 129 -12.72 0.86 -0.77
N LEU A 130 -11.66 0.43 -0.10
CA LEU A 130 -11.00 1.17 0.99
C LEU A 130 -9.53 1.34 0.66
N ARG A 131 -9.03 2.57 0.78
CA ARG A 131 -7.64 2.93 0.49
C ARG A 131 -6.91 3.31 1.78
N PRO A 132 -6.18 2.38 2.42
CA PRO A 132 -5.41 2.69 3.61
C PRO A 132 -4.18 3.50 3.20
N VAL A 133 -3.88 4.55 3.96
CA VAL A 133 -2.72 5.43 3.75
C VAL A 133 -1.65 5.28 4.82
N GLU A 134 -1.99 4.59 5.91
CA GLU A 134 -1.07 4.25 7.00
C GLU A 134 -0.94 2.73 7.09
N ARG A 135 0.29 2.23 7.23
CA ARG A 135 0.52 0.81 7.57
C ARG A 135 0.10 0.53 9.01
N GLY A 136 -0.22 -0.73 9.30
CA GLY A 136 -0.60 -1.17 10.64
C GLY A 136 -1.84 -2.05 10.63
N ALA A 137 -2.50 -2.15 11.78
CA ALA A 137 -3.68 -2.99 11.95
C ALA A 137 -4.97 -2.15 11.92
N TYR A 138 -5.89 -2.54 11.04
CA TYR A 138 -7.18 -1.89 10.84
C TYR A 138 -8.26 -2.77 11.47
N GLN A 139 -8.90 -2.25 12.52
CA GLN A 139 -9.94 -2.96 13.25
C GLN A 139 -11.30 -2.56 12.73
N PHE A 140 -11.98 -3.48 12.06
CA PHE A 140 -13.38 -3.32 11.71
C PHE A 140 -14.24 -3.65 12.91
N GLY A 141 -15.23 -2.80 13.18
CA GLY A 141 -16.27 -3.04 14.16
C GLY A 141 -17.41 -3.91 13.60
N ASN A 142 -18.58 -3.74 14.19
CA ASN A 142 -19.77 -4.50 13.85
C ASN A 142 -20.51 -3.90 12.65
N THR A 143 -21.17 -4.73 11.86
CA THR A 143 -22.10 -4.24 10.83
C THR A 143 -23.50 -4.08 11.40
N ASN A 144 -24.06 -2.88 11.30
CA ASN A 144 -25.42 -2.56 11.74
C ASN A 144 -26.35 -2.52 10.54
N VAL A 145 -27.49 -3.23 10.62
CA VAL A 145 -28.50 -3.24 9.56
C VAL A 145 -29.85 -2.80 10.10
N PHE A 146 -30.45 -1.80 9.47
CA PHE A 146 -31.82 -1.35 9.76
C PHE A 146 -32.76 -1.88 8.70
N ALA A 147 -33.72 -2.71 9.10
CA ALA A 147 -34.77 -3.23 8.23
C ALA A 147 -36.08 -2.49 8.44
N ALA A 148 -36.76 -2.17 7.34
CA ALA A 148 -38.11 -1.59 7.34
C ALA A 148 -39.05 -2.42 6.45
N SER A 149 -40.30 -2.56 6.88
CA SER A 149 -41.35 -3.17 6.06
C SER A 149 -41.88 -2.19 5.00
N PRO A 150 -42.83 -2.62 4.13
CA PRO A 150 -43.49 -1.72 3.18
C PRO A 150 -44.22 -0.54 3.85
N PHE A 151 -44.71 -0.69 5.08
CA PHE A 151 -45.33 0.40 5.86
C PHE A 151 -44.28 1.45 6.23
N GLY A 152 -43.12 1.01 6.72
CA GLY A 152 -41.97 1.86 7.02
C GLY A 152 -42.21 2.83 8.19
N LEU A 153 -43.12 2.48 9.10
CA LEU A 153 -43.36 3.20 10.35
C LEU A 153 -42.31 2.83 11.39
N VAL A 154 -41.90 1.57 11.40
CA VAL A 154 -40.88 1.01 12.31
C VAL A 154 -39.64 0.58 11.52
N ARG A 155 -38.48 0.69 12.18
CA ARG A 155 -37.21 0.13 11.76
C ARG A 155 -36.69 -0.79 12.84
N ARG A 156 -36.30 -2.01 12.47
CA ARG A 156 -35.64 -2.96 13.36
C ARG A 156 -34.14 -2.95 13.07
N ARG A 157 -33.34 -2.70 14.09
CA ARG A 157 -31.87 -2.75 14.05
C ARG A 157 -31.36 -4.16 14.36
N PHE A 158 -30.44 -4.62 13.53
CA PHE A 158 -29.67 -5.85 13.69
C PHE A 158 -28.20 -5.49 13.82
N VAL A 159 -27.52 -6.09 14.79
CA VAL A 159 -26.06 -5.98 14.96
C VAL A 159 -25.46 -7.32 14.63
N PHE A 160 -24.56 -7.35 13.66
CA PHE A 160 -23.81 -8.55 13.32
C PHE A 160 -22.42 -8.45 13.97
N GLU A 161 -22.13 -9.40 14.86
CA GLU A 161 -20.85 -9.50 15.59
C GLU A 161 -19.77 -10.07 14.67
N ASN A 162 -19.29 -9.26 13.73
CA ASN A 162 -18.36 -9.67 12.68
C ASN A 162 -17.02 -8.93 12.73
N GLU A 163 -16.65 -8.38 13.90
CA GLU A 163 -15.40 -7.65 14.12
C GLU A 163 -14.19 -8.40 13.55
N GLN A 164 -13.33 -7.68 12.83
CA GLN A 164 -12.20 -8.29 12.13
C GLN A 164 -11.00 -7.35 12.13
N LEU A 165 -9.82 -7.90 12.43
CA LEU A 165 -8.55 -7.20 12.32
C LEU A 165 -7.91 -7.51 10.95
N VAL A 166 -7.68 -6.48 10.15
CA VAL A 166 -7.02 -6.59 8.84
C VAL A 166 -5.69 -5.85 8.90
N LYS A 167 -4.59 -6.54 8.57
CA LYS A 167 -3.25 -5.92 8.55
C LYS A 167 -2.98 -5.26 7.20
N THR A 168 -2.45 -4.05 7.20
CA THR A 168 -2.07 -3.28 6.02
C THR A 168 -0.57 -3.37 5.78
N TYR A 169 -0.19 -4.06 4.71
CA TYR A 169 1.18 -4.30 4.30
C TYR A 169 1.62 -3.29 3.24
N PRO A 170 2.95 -3.16 3.00
CA PRO A 170 3.47 -2.49 1.81
C PRO A 170 2.76 -2.97 0.53
N SER A 171 2.70 -2.10 -0.47
CA SER A 171 1.88 -2.35 -1.64
C SER A 171 2.33 -3.60 -2.41
N PHE A 172 1.57 -4.69 -2.27
CA PHE A 172 1.79 -5.94 -2.98
C PHE A 172 1.05 -5.97 -4.32
N LEU A 173 0.01 -5.17 -4.50
CA LEU A 173 -0.67 -5.04 -5.80
C LEU A 173 0.28 -4.43 -6.83
N GLN A 174 1.04 -3.39 -6.45
CA GLN A 174 2.09 -2.86 -7.32
C GLN A 174 3.15 -3.93 -7.62
N LEU A 175 3.58 -4.72 -6.62
CA LEU A 175 4.51 -5.83 -6.85
C LEU A 175 4.00 -6.80 -7.93
N ARG A 176 2.74 -7.23 -7.81
CA ARG A 176 2.10 -8.14 -8.78
C ARG A 176 1.97 -7.51 -10.17
N ASN A 177 1.58 -6.24 -10.25
CA ASN A 177 1.48 -5.51 -11.52
C ASN A 177 2.86 -5.41 -12.20
N PHE A 178 3.92 -5.13 -11.42
CA PHE A 178 5.29 -5.13 -11.93
C PHE A 178 5.76 -6.50 -12.38
N GLU A 179 5.43 -7.57 -11.65
CA GLU A 179 5.72 -8.93 -12.08
C GLU A 179 5.11 -9.20 -13.46
N LEU A 180 3.81 -8.93 -13.63
CA LEU A 180 3.09 -9.11 -14.90
C LEU A 180 3.76 -8.33 -16.04
N MET A 181 4.09 -7.05 -15.83
CA MET A 181 4.81 -6.24 -16.82
C MET A 181 6.20 -6.80 -17.15
N SER A 182 6.94 -7.25 -16.13
CA SER A 182 8.28 -7.82 -16.32
C SER A 182 8.26 -9.15 -17.08
N PHE A 183 7.22 -9.97 -16.89
CA PHE A 183 7.00 -11.20 -17.66
C PHE A 183 6.73 -10.88 -19.13
N MET A 184 5.90 -9.87 -19.42
CA MET A 184 5.65 -9.42 -20.79
C MET A 184 6.93 -8.89 -21.46
N ASN A 185 7.76 -8.15 -20.73
CA ASN A 185 9.01 -7.62 -21.27
C ASN A 185 10.09 -8.70 -21.50
N ARG A 186 10.11 -9.79 -20.73
CA ARG A 186 11.04 -10.92 -20.98
C ARG A 186 10.82 -11.57 -22.35
N LEU A 187 9.59 -11.60 -22.84
CA LEU A 187 9.29 -12.08 -24.20
C LEU A 187 9.95 -11.19 -25.28
N SER A 188 10.19 -9.91 -25.00
CA SER A 188 10.90 -9.00 -25.90
C SER A 188 12.44 -9.10 -25.81
N GLU A 189 12.98 -9.53 -24.66
CA GLU A 189 14.43 -9.68 -24.45
C GLU A 189 15.02 -10.96 -25.08
N LEU A 190 14.19 -11.91 -25.52
CA LEU A 190 14.63 -13.15 -26.18
C LEU A 190 15.39 -12.93 -27.51
N GLY A 191 15.42 -11.70 -28.04
CA GLY A 191 16.12 -11.33 -29.29
C GLY A 191 17.48 -10.64 -29.12
N VAL A 192 17.95 -10.32 -27.91
CA VAL A 192 19.18 -9.53 -27.71
C VAL A 192 20.34 -10.42 -27.23
N HIS A 193 21.24 -10.77 -28.15
CA HIS A 193 22.48 -11.49 -27.85
C HIS A 193 23.38 -10.68 -26.91
N LYS A 194 23.53 -11.12 -25.65
CA LYS A 194 24.49 -10.54 -24.70
C LYS A 194 25.92 -11.00 -25.01
N LYS A 195 26.83 -10.03 -25.17
CA LYS A 195 28.27 -10.24 -25.35
C LYS A 195 28.89 -10.73 -24.03
N ARG A 196 29.47 -11.94 -24.04
CA ARG A 196 30.13 -12.57 -22.88
C ARG A 196 31.54 -11.98 -22.69
N THR A 197 31.92 -11.65 -21.45
CA THR A 197 33.27 -11.19 -21.07
C THR A 197 33.79 -12.03 -19.91
N VAL A 198 35.11 -12.24 -19.82
CA VAL A 198 35.77 -13.22 -18.94
C VAL A 198 36.04 -12.64 -17.54
N GLY A 199 35.54 -13.32 -16.49
CA GLY A 199 35.68 -12.94 -15.07
C GLY A 199 35.79 -14.16 -14.13
N HIS A 200 36.32 -13.95 -12.91
CA HIS A 200 36.96 -14.95 -12.03
C HIS A 200 36.05 -15.91 -11.22
N SER A 201 34.71 -15.83 -11.32
CA SER A 201 33.80 -16.80 -10.67
C SER A 201 32.92 -17.45 -11.73
N MET A 202 33.22 -18.70 -12.06
CA MET A 202 32.75 -19.40 -13.25
C MET A 202 31.78 -20.52 -12.86
N GLU A 203 30.51 -20.43 -13.25
CA GLU A 203 29.53 -21.53 -13.19
C GLU A 203 29.55 -22.30 -14.52
N PHE A 204 29.45 -23.62 -14.48
CA PHE A 204 29.44 -24.44 -15.70
C PHE A 204 28.17 -24.13 -16.52
N ASP A 205 28.35 -23.73 -17.78
CA ASP A 205 27.25 -23.41 -18.71
C ASP A 205 26.94 -24.65 -19.58
N HIS A 206 27.83 -24.99 -20.49
CA HIS A 206 27.71 -26.17 -21.34
C HIS A 206 29.07 -26.58 -21.90
N ILE A 207 29.11 -27.78 -22.50
CA ILE A 207 30.30 -28.27 -23.21
C ILE A 207 30.13 -27.96 -24.69
N LYS A 208 31.11 -27.27 -25.28
CA LYS A 208 31.17 -26.99 -26.73
C LYS A 208 32.39 -27.65 -27.35
N GLU A 209 32.41 -27.72 -28.68
CA GLU A 209 33.59 -28.12 -29.44
C GLU A 209 34.68 -27.03 -29.33
N TYR A 210 35.94 -27.46 -29.20
CA TYR A 210 37.11 -26.59 -29.11
C TYR A 210 37.29 -25.81 -30.41
N VAL A 211 37.40 -24.49 -30.30
CA VAL A 211 37.80 -23.63 -31.42
C VAL A 211 39.16 -23.01 -31.09
N ARG A 212 40.01 -22.82 -32.10
CA ARG A 212 41.29 -22.12 -31.95
C ARG A 212 41.06 -20.74 -31.33
N GLY A 213 41.59 -20.54 -30.13
CA GLY A 213 41.38 -19.34 -29.31
C GLY A 213 40.75 -19.63 -27.95
N ASP A 214 40.13 -20.80 -27.75
CA ASP A 214 39.66 -21.25 -26.45
C ASP A 214 40.83 -21.66 -25.53
N ASP A 215 40.69 -21.41 -24.22
CA ASP A 215 41.70 -21.76 -23.21
C ASP A 215 41.79 -23.28 -23.06
N VAL A 216 42.99 -23.81 -23.31
CA VAL A 216 43.32 -25.24 -23.23
C VAL A 216 43.10 -25.81 -21.82
N ARG A 217 43.18 -24.97 -20.77
CA ARG A 217 42.93 -25.37 -19.38
C ARG A 217 41.49 -25.78 -19.11
N MET A 218 40.55 -25.35 -19.96
CA MET A 218 39.13 -25.66 -19.83
C MET A 218 38.72 -26.90 -20.63
N LEU A 219 39.66 -27.66 -21.20
CA LEU A 219 39.38 -28.90 -21.92
C LEU A 219 38.72 -29.94 -21.01
N ASN A 220 37.60 -30.50 -21.46
CA ASN A 220 36.90 -31.57 -20.77
C ASN A 220 37.31 -32.93 -21.34
N TRP A 221 38.36 -33.53 -20.77
CA TRP A 221 38.89 -34.83 -21.21
C TRP A 221 37.85 -35.95 -21.20
N LYS A 222 36.87 -35.92 -20.28
CA LYS A 222 35.81 -36.94 -20.20
C LYS A 222 34.79 -36.82 -21.34
N ALA A 223 34.50 -35.60 -21.78
CA ALA A 223 33.64 -35.36 -22.93
C ALA A 223 34.36 -35.63 -24.25
N THR A 224 35.64 -35.21 -24.34
CA THR A 224 36.53 -35.52 -25.47
C THR A 224 36.75 -37.02 -25.63
N ALA A 225 36.82 -37.82 -24.56
CA ALA A 225 36.96 -39.28 -24.70
C ALA A 225 35.71 -39.97 -25.28
N ARG A 226 34.55 -39.29 -25.29
CA ARG A 226 33.27 -39.83 -25.77
C ARG A 226 32.86 -39.28 -27.14
N ARG A 227 33.59 -38.31 -27.67
CA ARG A 227 33.35 -37.66 -28.97
C ARG A 227 34.67 -37.58 -29.71
N ASP A 228 34.68 -37.70 -31.03
CA ASP A 228 35.94 -37.73 -31.80
C ASP A 228 36.62 -36.36 -31.94
N ASN A 229 36.10 -35.32 -31.27
CA ASN A 229 36.57 -33.94 -31.33
C ASN A 229 36.89 -33.40 -29.93
N LEU A 230 37.83 -32.45 -29.84
CA LEU A 230 38.18 -31.77 -28.59
C LEU A 230 37.00 -30.99 -28.03
N MET A 231 36.66 -31.21 -26.76
CA MET A 231 35.53 -30.56 -26.08
C MET A 231 36.02 -29.64 -24.95
N VAL A 232 35.41 -28.46 -24.81
CA VAL A 232 35.76 -27.44 -23.80
C VAL A 232 34.57 -27.17 -22.89
N ASN A 233 34.81 -27.10 -21.59
CA ASN A 233 33.84 -26.58 -20.63
C ASN A 233 33.72 -25.07 -20.82
N THR A 234 32.54 -24.61 -21.22
CA THR A 234 32.21 -23.19 -21.19
C THR A 234 31.66 -22.88 -19.80
N TYR A 235 32.18 -21.82 -19.20
CA TYR A 235 31.67 -21.30 -17.95
C TYR A 235 31.05 -19.92 -18.17
N VAL A 236 29.95 -19.64 -17.49
CA VAL A 236 29.32 -18.30 -17.43
C VAL A 236 29.58 -17.72 -16.06
N GLU A 237 29.73 -16.40 -15.99
CA GLU A 237 29.90 -15.71 -14.73
C GLU A 237 28.56 -15.64 -13.99
N GLU A 238 28.42 -16.41 -12.92
CA GLU A 238 27.37 -16.20 -11.93
C GLU A 238 27.95 -15.36 -10.79
N ARG A 239 27.79 -14.03 -10.87
CA ARG A 239 27.98 -13.17 -9.70
C ARG A 239 26.62 -12.83 -9.13
N SER A 240 26.20 -13.63 -8.15
CA SER A 240 25.13 -13.25 -7.23
C SER A 240 25.62 -12.07 -6.38
N GLN A 241 25.23 -10.87 -6.77
CA GLN A 241 25.68 -9.66 -6.07
C GLN A 241 24.89 -9.42 -4.81
N GLN A 242 25.55 -8.84 -3.80
CA GLN A 242 24.86 -8.40 -2.59
C GLN A 242 24.33 -6.98 -2.81
N VAL A 243 23.01 -6.83 -2.72
CA VAL A 243 22.35 -5.53 -2.74
C VAL A 243 21.61 -5.31 -1.43
N TYR A 244 21.83 -4.15 -0.82
CA TYR A 244 21.11 -3.74 0.39
C TYR A 244 20.32 -2.47 0.11
N CYS A 245 19.02 -2.53 0.39
CA CYS A 245 18.22 -1.32 0.56
C CYS A 245 18.44 -0.80 1.98
N VAL A 246 18.87 0.44 2.11
CA VAL A 246 19.10 1.12 3.38
C VAL A 246 18.04 2.21 3.50
N ILE A 247 17.13 2.08 4.46
CA ILE A 247 16.01 3.01 4.63
C ILE A 247 16.26 3.89 5.85
N ASP A 248 16.36 5.20 5.61
CA ASP A 248 16.31 6.21 6.65
C ASP A 248 14.86 6.35 7.17
N LYS A 249 14.66 6.28 8.49
CA LYS A 249 13.38 6.46 9.16
C LYS A 249 13.34 7.76 9.97
N GLY A 250 14.26 8.68 9.73
CA GLY A 250 14.30 9.97 10.42
C GLY A 250 13.16 10.91 10.01
N ARG A 251 13.08 12.05 10.70
CA ARG A 251 11.98 13.02 10.53
C ARG A 251 11.72 13.47 9.09
N THR A 252 12.76 13.58 8.25
CA THR A 252 12.64 14.08 6.88
C THR A 252 11.90 13.12 5.95
N MET A 253 11.80 11.84 6.34
CA MET A 253 11.08 10.79 5.62
C MET A 253 9.59 10.74 5.96
N LYS A 254 9.14 11.52 6.96
CA LYS A 254 7.72 11.69 7.31
C LYS A 254 6.99 12.69 6.42
N MET A 255 7.70 13.37 5.52
CA MET A 255 7.09 14.32 4.58
C MET A 255 5.95 13.64 3.80
N PRO A 256 4.72 14.18 3.86
CA PRO A 256 3.58 13.60 3.17
C PRO A 256 3.61 13.93 1.69
N PHE A 257 3.10 13.00 0.90
CA PHE A 257 3.06 13.07 -0.55
C PHE A 257 1.90 12.20 -1.06
N GLU A 258 0.90 12.81 -1.71
CA GLU A 258 -0.30 12.12 -2.21
C GLU A 258 -0.98 11.19 -1.17
N GLY A 259 -0.95 11.58 0.10
CA GLY A 259 -1.53 10.82 1.22
C GLY A 259 -0.60 9.80 1.88
N LEU A 260 0.54 9.47 1.27
CA LEU A 260 1.55 8.57 1.83
C LEU A 260 2.79 9.35 2.31
N THR A 261 3.61 8.77 3.17
CA THR A 261 4.92 9.35 3.54
C THR A 261 6.02 8.92 2.56
N LEU A 262 7.11 9.69 2.48
CA LEU A 262 8.29 9.29 1.70
C LEU A 262 8.85 7.93 2.13
N LEU A 263 8.75 7.60 3.43
CA LEU A 263 9.09 6.28 3.95
C LEU A 263 8.26 5.17 3.27
N ASP A 264 6.96 5.40 3.07
CA ASP A 264 6.07 4.39 2.47
C ASP A 264 6.45 4.12 1.01
N TYR A 265 6.80 5.17 0.26
CA TYR A 265 7.35 5.01 -1.09
C TYR A 265 8.68 4.25 -1.08
N ALA A 266 9.59 4.58 -0.17
CA ALA A 266 10.87 3.87 -0.02
C ALA A 266 10.68 2.38 0.31
N ILE A 267 9.71 2.06 1.18
CA ILE A 267 9.35 0.68 1.54
C ILE A 267 8.76 -0.07 0.33
N ASN A 268 7.83 0.54 -0.41
CA ASN A 268 7.24 -0.06 -1.61
C ASN A 268 8.32 -0.31 -2.68
N ALA A 269 9.17 0.69 -2.95
CA ALA A 269 10.28 0.56 -3.88
C ALA A 269 11.27 -0.52 -3.43
N THR A 270 11.60 -0.59 -2.15
CA THR A 270 12.48 -1.62 -1.59
C THR A 270 11.93 -3.03 -1.79
N LEU A 271 10.63 -3.24 -1.56
CA LEU A 271 9.99 -4.54 -1.74
C LEU A 271 10.03 -4.99 -3.20
N ILE A 272 9.62 -4.11 -4.12
CA ILE A 272 9.58 -4.40 -5.55
C ILE A 272 10.98 -4.58 -6.11
N PHE A 273 11.90 -3.70 -5.76
CA PHE A 273 13.31 -3.80 -6.11
C PHE A 273 13.91 -5.13 -5.63
N SER A 274 13.67 -5.50 -4.37
CA SER A 274 14.19 -6.74 -3.79
C SER A 274 13.67 -7.97 -4.52
N ASN A 275 12.40 -8.00 -4.90
CA ASN A 275 11.86 -9.09 -5.70
C ASN A 275 12.55 -9.19 -7.07
N VAL A 276 12.74 -8.05 -7.75
CA VAL A 276 13.46 -8.01 -9.04
C VAL A 276 14.90 -8.49 -8.90
N ALA A 277 15.62 -8.04 -7.86
CA ALA A 277 16.99 -8.47 -7.59
C ALA A 277 17.07 -9.98 -7.33
N LEU A 278 16.17 -10.52 -6.49
CA LEU A 278 16.07 -11.96 -6.19
C LEU A 278 15.76 -12.78 -7.46
N GLN A 279 14.83 -12.31 -8.30
CA GLN A 279 14.50 -12.96 -9.57
C GLN A 279 15.66 -12.93 -10.59
N LYS A 280 16.57 -11.95 -10.48
CA LYS A 280 17.79 -11.85 -11.29
C LYS A 280 18.98 -12.60 -10.67
N GLY A 281 18.76 -13.39 -9.61
CA GLY A 281 19.78 -14.23 -8.96
C GLY A 281 20.65 -13.51 -7.90
N ASP A 282 20.39 -12.23 -7.62
CA ASP A 282 21.14 -11.46 -6.63
C ASP A 282 20.62 -11.70 -5.21
N LYS A 283 21.47 -11.42 -4.22
CA LYS A 283 21.11 -11.47 -2.79
C LYS A 283 20.58 -10.11 -2.38
N SER A 284 19.32 -10.06 -1.94
CA SER A 284 18.73 -8.82 -1.41
C SER A 284 18.74 -8.83 0.12
N GLY A 285 19.26 -7.75 0.70
CA GLY A 285 19.24 -7.44 2.12
C GLY A 285 18.57 -6.10 2.41
N LEU A 286 18.28 -5.86 3.68
CA LEU A 286 17.63 -4.64 4.15
C LEU A 286 18.34 -4.14 5.39
N ALA A 287 18.55 -2.84 5.46
CA ALA A 287 18.94 -2.15 6.68
C ALA A 287 17.97 -0.99 6.90
N THR A 288 17.52 -0.79 8.13
CA THR A 288 16.74 0.39 8.51
C THR A 288 17.49 1.13 9.61
N ILE A 289 17.43 2.46 9.57
CA ILE A 289 18.02 3.30 10.60
C ILE A 289 17.01 4.32 11.10
N ALA A 290 16.94 4.47 12.42
CA ALA A 290 16.10 5.44 13.10
C ALA A 290 16.86 5.93 14.33
N ALA A 291 17.19 7.22 14.38
CA ALA A 291 18.03 7.76 15.45
C ALA A 291 19.33 6.93 15.60
N GLN A 292 19.46 6.21 16.72
CA GLN A 292 20.59 5.34 17.02
C GLN A 292 20.29 3.85 16.84
N GLN A 293 19.04 3.48 16.54
CA GLN A 293 18.61 2.10 16.36
C GLN A 293 18.81 1.69 14.90
N MET A 294 19.39 0.51 14.72
CA MET A 294 19.61 -0.07 13.41
C MET A 294 19.18 -1.52 13.40
N GLU A 295 18.41 -1.90 12.39
CA GLU A 295 18.02 -3.29 12.15
C GLU A 295 18.58 -3.71 10.79
N ILE A 296 19.21 -4.89 10.73
CA ILE A 296 19.82 -5.42 9.51
C ILE A 296 19.28 -6.82 9.27
N LEU A 297 18.69 -7.02 8.09
CA LEU A 297 18.42 -8.31 7.51
C LEU A 297 19.51 -8.64 6.48
N PRO A 298 20.37 -9.63 6.75
CA PRO A 298 21.44 -10.03 5.83
C PRO A 298 20.93 -10.40 4.45
N ALA A 299 21.72 -10.06 3.43
CA ALA A 299 21.41 -10.37 2.04
C ALA A 299 21.43 -11.88 1.78
N SER A 300 20.37 -12.37 1.17
CA SER A 300 20.18 -13.79 0.84
C SER A 300 19.35 -13.91 -0.42
N ASN A 301 19.51 -15.01 -1.15
CA ASN A 301 18.73 -15.36 -2.34
C ASN A 301 17.78 -16.53 -2.10
N LYS A 302 17.58 -16.93 -0.83
CA LYS A 302 16.65 -18.00 -0.45
C LYS A 302 15.21 -17.61 -0.80
N LYS A 303 14.39 -18.59 -1.19
CA LYS A 303 12.97 -18.39 -1.53
C LYS A 303 12.15 -17.67 -0.46
N THR A 304 12.50 -17.85 0.83
CA THR A 304 11.82 -17.21 1.96
C THR A 304 12.26 -15.77 2.23
N GLN A 305 13.29 -15.27 1.53
CA GLN A 305 13.86 -13.95 1.80
C GLN A 305 12.85 -12.82 1.56
N LEU A 306 12.05 -12.91 0.50
CA LEU A 306 11.06 -11.88 0.19
C LEU A 306 10.02 -11.74 1.31
N ASN A 307 9.56 -12.86 1.88
CA ASN A 307 8.64 -12.84 3.02
C ASN A 307 9.29 -12.22 4.26
N LYS A 308 10.57 -12.50 4.53
CA LYS A 308 11.30 -11.86 5.64
C LYS A 308 11.42 -10.36 5.44
N LEU A 309 11.72 -9.92 4.21
CA LEU A 309 11.77 -8.49 3.86
C LEU A 309 10.40 -7.83 4.07
N LEU A 310 9.33 -8.46 3.57
CA LEU A 310 7.96 -7.96 3.70
C LEU A 310 7.52 -7.82 5.16
N GLU A 311 7.77 -8.82 6.00
CA GLU A 311 7.42 -8.74 7.44
C GLU A 311 8.29 -7.72 8.19
N MET A 312 9.58 -7.60 7.85
CA MET A 312 10.45 -6.57 8.45
C MET A 312 9.98 -5.15 8.06
N LEU A 313 9.63 -4.93 6.79
CA LEU A 313 9.16 -3.64 6.26
C LEU A 313 7.77 -3.25 6.80
N TYR A 314 6.91 -4.22 7.09
CA TYR A 314 5.59 -3.99 7.69
C TYR A 314 5.68 -3.23 9.02
N ALA A 315 6.67 -3.57 9.86
CA ALA A 315 6.85 -3.00 11.19
C ALA A 315 7.58 -1.65 11.22
N GLN A 316 7.93 -1.07 10.06
CA GLN A 316 8.74 0.14 10.01
C GLN A 316 7.90 1.41 10.03
N GLU A 317 8.18 2.26 11.01
CA GLU A 317 7.58 3.57 11.22
C GLU A 317 8.66 4.66 11.30
N THR A 318 8.30 5.88 10.91
CA THR A 318 9.18 7.05 11.05
C THR A 318 9.33 7.44 12.51
N GLN A 319 10.52 7.91 12.89
CA GLN A 319 10.77 8.54 14.18
C GLN A 319 10.95 10.04 14.04
N TRP A 320 10.69 10.78 15.12
CA TRP A 320 10.82 12.24 15.16
C TRP A 320 12.29 12.72 15.19
N GLN A 321 13.22 11.83 15.50
CA GLN A 321 14.64 12.14 15.62
C GLN A 321 15.35 12.03 14.26
N GLU A 322 16.44 12.78 14.07
CA GLU A 322 17.32 12.61 12.90
C GLU A 322 18.13 11.32 13.04
N SER A 323 18.38 10.64 11.92
CA SER A 323 19.16 9.40 11.89
C SER A 323 20.66 9.66 12.04
N ASP A 324 21.33 8.78 12.79
CA ASP A 324 22.76 8.84 13.06
C ASP A 324 23.56 8.14 11.95
N TYR A 325 24.01 8.92 10.96
CA TYR A 325 24.80 8.41 9.83
C TYR A 325 26.20 7.91 10.23
N GLU A 326 26.72 8.36 11.37
CA GLU A 326 27.97 7.85 11.89
C GLU A 326 27.81 6.38 12.28
N LYS A 327 26.80 6.10 13.13
CA LYS A 327 26.44 4.73 13.50
C LYS A 327 26.09 3.89 12.28
N LEU A 328 25.33 4.43 11.32
CA LEU A 328 25.04 3.75 10.05
C LEU A 328 26.32 3.25 9.38
N SER A 329 27.31 4.14 9.25
CA SER A 329 28.56 3.83 8.56
C SER A 329 29.38 2.75 9.28
N ILE A 330 29.42 2.79 10.61
CA ILE A 330 30.15 1.84 11.45
C ILE A 330 29.46 0.47 11.42
N SER A 331 28.14 0.45 11.63
CA SER A 331 27.36 -0.78 11.71
C SER A 331 27.30 -1.50 10.37
N LEU A 332 27.06 -0.80 9.25
CA LEU A 332 27.12 -1.43 7.92
C LEU A 332 28.50 -1.98 7.62
N ARG A 333 29.57 -1.26 7.98
CA ARG A 333 30.95 -1.73 7.80
C ARG A 333 31.25 -3.00 8.59
N SER A 334 30.68 -3.12 9.80
CA SER A 334 30.84 -4.33 10.62
C SER A 334 30.00 -5.51 10.11
N ALA A 335 28.80 -5.24 9.60
CA ALA A 335 27.85 -6.26 9.18
C ALA A 335 28.13 -6.80 7.76
N LEU A 336 28.67 -5.96 6.88
CA LEU A 336 28.89 -6.29 5.47
C LEU A 336 30.36 -6.64 5.22
N SER A 337 30.65 -7.93 5.07
CA SER A 337 32.00 -8.44 4.80
C SER A 337 32.43 -8.29 3.34
N GLN A 338 31.47 -8.12 2.41
CA GLN A 338 31.71 -8.05 0.97
C GLN A 338 31.31 -6.68 0.42
N ARG A 339 31.91 -6.30 -0.72
CA ARG A 339 31.52 -5.09 -1.45
C ARG A 339 30.11 -5.30 -2.03
N SER A 340 29.15 -4.58 -1.47
CA SER A 340 27.75 -4.58 -1.88
C SER A 340 27.35 -3.29 -2.59
N LEU A 341 26.22 -3.34 -3.31
CA LEU A 341 25.47 -2.14 -3.69
C LEU A 341 24.59 -1.71 -2.51
N LEU A 342 24.73 -0.46 -2.08
CA LEU A 342 23.88 0.16 -1.07
C LEU A 342 22.96 1.16 -1.76
N ILE A 343 21.66 0.95 -1.65
CA ILE A 343 20.63 1.88 -2.12
C ILE A 343 20.06 2.57 -0.88
N LEU A 344 20.56 3.77 -0.59
CA LEU A 344 20.16 4.56 0.56
C LEU A 344 18.96 5.44 0.21
N PHE A 345 17.81 5.15 0.79
CA PHE A 345 16.61 5.98 0.72
C PHE A 345 16.62 6.99 1.87
N THR A 346 16.78 8.27 1.55
CA THR A 346 16.74 9.37 2.52
C THR A 346 16.26 10.65 1.86
N ASN A 347 16.06 11.70 2.66
CA ASN A 347 15.71 13.01 2.16
C ASN A 347 16.55 14.09 2.86
N PHE A 348 17.31 14.86 2.06
CA PHE A 348 18.05 16.03 2.53
C PHE A 348 17.24 17.29 2.22
N GLU A 349 16.79 18.02 3.24
CA GLU A 349 16.02 19.26 3.07
C GLU A 349 16.88 20.41 2.52
N SER A 350 18.17 20.44 2.85
CA SER A 350 19.09 21.52 2.48
C SER A 350 20.53 21.04 2.29
N MET A 351 21.35 21.87 1.64
CA MET A 351 22.77 21.61 1.44
C MET A 351 23.55 21.46 2.75
N PRO A 352 23.35 22.30 3.80
CA PRO A 352 23.98 22.08 5.11
C PRO A 352 23.60 20.73 5.73
N GLY A 353 22.36 20.28 5.51
CA GLY A 353 21.89 18.97 5.95
C GLY A 353 22.69 17.83 5.31
N LEU A 354 22.94 17.89 4.00
CA LEU A 354 23.82 16.96 3.31
C LEU A 354 25.26 17.04 3.84
N GLN A 355 25.83 18.24 3.94
CA GLN A 355 27.23 18.45 4.32
C GLN A 355 27.56 17.85 5.69
N ARG A 356 26.60 17.89 6.63
CA ARG A 356 26.73 17.23 7.93
C ARG A 356 26.92 15.71 7.80
N GLN A 357 26.21 15.08 6.87
CA GLN A 357 26.23 13.62 6.69
C GLN A 357 27.28 13.13 5.69
N LEU A 358 27.78 14.03 4.85
CA LEU A 358 28.69 13.73 3.75
C LEU A 358 29.99 12.99 4.16
N PRO A 359 30.65 13.30 5.30
CA PRO A 359 31.84 12.54 5.72
C PRO A 359 31.54 11.04 5.91
N TYR A 360 30.36 10.70 6.41
CA TYR A 360 29.94 9.31 6.66
C TYR A 360 29.53 8.60 5.35
N LEU A 361 28.83 9.31 4.46
CA LEU A 361 28.52 8.79 3.12
C LEU A 361 29.78 8.51 2.30
N ARG A 362 30.80 9.38 2.41
CA ARG A 362 32.12 9.17 1.78
C ARG A 362 32.84 7.94 2.34
N LYS A 363 32.76 7.72 3.66
CA LYS A 363 33.31 6.49 4.27
C LYS A 363 32.62 5.25 3.72
N LEU A 364 31.29 5.27 3.60
CA LEU A 364 30.52 4.16 3.01
C LEU A 364 30.88 3.90 1.54
N ALA A 365 30.94 4.96 0.73
CA ALA A 365 31.25 4.89 -0.70
C ALA A 365 32.67 4.35 -1.00
N ARG A 366 33.58 4.40 -0.02
CA ARG A 366 34.92 3.81 -0.14
C ARG A 366 34.87 2.27 -0.13
N TYR A 367 33.93 1.67 0.58
CA TYR A 367 33.83 0.21 0.75
C TYR A 367 32.73 -0.43 -0.09
N HIS A 368 31.69 0.33 -0.41
CA HIS A 368 30.50 -0.14 -1.11
C HIS A 368 30.14 0.79 -2.25
N LEU A 369 29.43 0.28 -3.26
CA LEU A 369 28.85 1.15 -4.27
C LEU A 369 27.61 1.82 -3.66
N LEU A 370 27.67 3.14 -3.44
CA LEU A 370 26.59 3.88 -2.78
C LEU A 370 25.75 4.63 -3.81
N LEU A 371 24.46 4.29 -3.86
CA LEU A 371 23.41 5.02 -4.55
C LEU A 371 22.52 5.71 -3.52
N VAL A 372 22.53 7.04 -3.50
CA VAL A 372 21.69 7.85 -2.62
C VAL A 372 20.44 8.27 -3.38
N VAL A 373 19.29 7.80 -2.90
CA VAL A 373 17.98 8.10 -3.48
C VAL A 373 17.28 9.13 -2.60
N PHE A 374 16.88 10.25 -3.21
CA PHE A 374 16.18 11.33 -2.53
C PHE A 374 15.15 11.99 -3.46
N PHE A 375 14.27 12.78 -2.86
CA PHE A 375 12.98 13.08 -3.46
C PHE A 375 12.89 14.52 -3.99
N GLU A 376 12.26 14.65 -5.16
CA GLU A 376 11.71 15.91 -5.66
C GLU A 376 10.33 16.17 -5.05
N ASN A 377 10.06 17.41 -4.69
CA ASN A 377 8.75 17.82 -4.22
C ASN A 377 7.92 18.33 -5.42
N THR A 378 6.89 17.58 -5.81
CA THR A 378 6.04 17.95 -6.95
C THR A 378 5.21 19.21 -6.69
N ALA A 379 4.79 19.46 -5.45
CA ALA A 379 4.03 20.66 -5.11
C ALA A 379 4.87 21.92 -5.35
N LEU A 380 6.17 21.90 -5.03
CA LEU A 380 7.08 23.01 -5.35
C LEU A 380 7.25 23.18 -6.86
N LYS A 381 7.30 22.08 -7.62
CA LYS A 381 7.39 22.12 -9.07
C LYS A 381 6.13 22.76 -9.68
N GLU A 382 4.95 22.32 -9.27
CA GLU A 382 3.67 22.89 -9.72
C GLU A 382 3.57 24.39 -9.37
N MET A 383 3.95 24.77 -8.15
CA MET A 383 3.99 26.18 -7.74
C MET A 383 4.92 27.02 -8.61
N SER A 384 6.05 26.46 -9.05
CA SER A 384 7.02 27.17 -9.90
C SER A 384 6.58 27.33 -11.35
N GLU A 385 5.64 26.50 -11.83
CA GLU A 385 5.18 26.45 -13.23
C GLU A 385 3.85 27.19 -13.45
N GLN A 386 3.10 27.50 -12.38
CA GLN A 386 1.85 28.26 -12.48
C GLN A 386 2.08 29.70 -12.99
N PRO A 387 1.12 30.31 -13.72
CA PRO A 387 1.25 31.70 -14.15
C PRO A 387 1.10 32.65 -12.95
N ALA A 388 2.08 33.54 -12.73
CA ALA A 388 2.03 34.54 -11.67
C ALA A 388 1.03 35.66 -12.00
N ARG A 389 0.14 36.01 -11.07
CA ARG A 389 -0.84 37.11 -11.24
C ARG A 389 -0.49 38.35 -10.42
N GLY A 390 0.51 38.27 -9.54
CA GLY A 390 0.97 39.38 -8.73
C GLY A 390 2.37 39.15 -8.14
N VAL A 391 2.86 40.15 -7.40
CA VAL A 391 4.21 40.15 -6.81
C VAL A 391 4.40 38.99 -5.81
N GLU A 392 3.37 38.67 -5.01
CA GLU A 392 3.42 37.55 -4.07
C GLU A 392 3.63 36.20 -4.78
N ASP A 393 2.96 35.99 -5.92
CA ASP A 393 3.12 34.76 -6.71
C ASP A 393 4.54 34.64 -7.26
N ILE A 394 5.13 35.77 -7.70
CA ILE A 394 6.53 35.81 -8.15
C ILE A 394 7.46 35.42 -6.99
N TYR A 395 7.25 35.94 -5.78
CA TYR A 395 8.06 35.55 -4.62
C TYR A 395 7.94 34.06 -4.31
N LYS A 396 6.71 33.50 -4.31
CA LYS A 396 6.48 32.06 -4.10
C LYS A 396 7.18 31.21 -5.16
N GLN A 397 7.13 31.62 -6.42
CA GLN A 397 7.79 30.94 -7.54
C GLN A 397 9.31 30.94 -7.40
N VAL A 398 9.91 32.09 -7.10
CA VAL A 398 11.36 32.21 -6.92
C VAL A 398 11.83 31.31 -5.78
N ILE A 399 11.13 31.30 -4.65
CA ILE A 399 11.44 30.43 -3.51
C ILE A 399 11.30 28.96 -3.92
N ALA A 400 10.23 28.57 -4.61
CA ALA A 400 10.05 27.19 -5.07
C ALA A 400 11.15 26.74 -6.05
N GLN A 401 11.55 27.61 -6.99
CA GLN A 401 12.68 27.36 -7.90
C GLN A 401 14.01 27.25 -7.15
N GLN A 402 14.23 28.08 -6.13
CA GLN A 402 15.43 28.00 -5.29
C GLN A 402 15.53 26.64 -4.59
N PHE A 403 14.45 26.14 -4.00
CA PHE A 403 14.43 24.80 -3.39
C PHE A 403 14.68 23.68 -4.41
N ALA A 404 14.05 23.75 -5.59
CA ALA A 404 14.28 22.77 -6.66
C ALA A 404 15.74 22.80 -7.16
N TYR A 405 16.33 23.99 -7.25
CA TYR A 405 17.73 24.17 -7.62
C TYR A 405 18.68 23.60 -6.56
N GLU A 406 18.39 23.81 -5.27
CA GLU A 406 19.18 23.28 -4.17
C GLU A 406 19.25 21.74 -4.18
N LYS A 407 18.14 21.04 -4.52
CA LYS A 407 18.14 19.58 -4.72
C LYS A 407 19.09 19.13 -5.83
N LYS A 408 19.16 19.87 -6.94
CA LYS A 408 20.12 19.59 -8.02
C LYS A 408 21.55 19.84 -7.59
N LEU A 409 21.80 20.87 -6.76
CA LEU A 409 23.11 21.10 -6.18
C LEU A 409 23.53 19.95 -5.26
N ILE A 410 22.63 19.43 -4.42
CA ILE A 410 22.88 18.24 -3.58
C ILE A 410 23.31 17.04 -4.42
N ALA A 411 22.63 16.78 -5.54
CA ALA A 411 22.99 15.70 -6.47
C ALA A 411 24.42 15.89 -7.04
N ARG A 412 24.75 17.12 -7.45
CA ARG A 412 26.09 17.47 -7.96
C ARG A 412 27.16 17.33 -6.88
N GLU A 413 26.86 17.74 -5.65
CA GLU A 413 27.79 17.65 -4.53
C GLU A 413 28.13 16.20 -4.20
N LEU A 414 27.14 15.31 -4.16
CA LEU A 414 27.36 13.85 -4.03
C LEU A 414 28.26 13.32 -5.17
N SER A 415 27.98 13.73 -6.41
CA SER A 415 28.74 13.30 -7.59
C SER A 415 30.21 13.71 -7.54
N LYS A 416 30.56 14.86 -6.93
CA LYS A 416 31.96 15.29 -6.77
C LYS A 416 32.79 14.28 -5.98
N TYR A 417 32.16 13.51 -5.10
CA TYR A 417 32.82 12.48 -4.29
C TYR A 417 32.63 11.06 -4.85
N GLY A 418 32.17 10.93 -6.09
CA GLY A 418 31.89 9.63 -6.72
C GLY A 418 30.69 8.89 -6.14
N ILE A 419 29.85 9.58 -5.36
CA ILE A 419 28.62 9.01 -4.80
C ILE A 419 27.52 9.18 -5.84
N MET A 420 26.88 8.07 -6.22
CA MET A 420 25.79 8.10 -7.18
C MET A 420 24.54 8.64 -6.49
N SER A 421 23.75 9.43 -7.22
CA SER A 421 22.48 9.96 -6.75
C SER A 421 21.35 9.62 -7.70
N LEU A 422 20.16 9.45 -7.14
CA LEU A 422 18.90 9.38 -7.87
C LEU A 422 17.93 10.39 -7.26
N LEU A 423 17.70 11.48 -7.99
CA LEU A 423 16.72 12.50 -7.65
C LEU A 423 15.46 12.24 -8.47
N CYS A 424 14.36 11.90 -7.80
CA CYS A 424 13.11 11.55 -8.49
C CYS A 424 11.86 11.88 -7.67
N THR A 425 10.71 11.94 -8.34
CA THR A 425 9.42 12.05 -7.68
C THR A 425 9.04 10.71 -7.03
N PRO A 426 8.34 10.71 -5.88
CA PRO A 426 7.96 9.46 -5.19
C PRO A 426 7.23 8.44 -6.08
N GLN A 427 6.38 8.88 -7.01
CA GLN A 427 5.66 7.97 -7.92
C GLN A 427 6.58 7.21 -8.87
N GLN A 428 7.70 7.81 -9.28
CA GLN A 428 8.65 7.21 -10.23
C GLN A 428 9.77 6.43 -9.53
N LEU A 429 9.82 6.49 -8.19
CA LEU A 429 10.89 5.94 -7.38
C LEU A 429 11.22 4.49 -7.74
N THR A 430 10.21 3.61 -7.71
CA THR A 430 10.39 2.18 -7.95
C THR A 430 11.00 1.90 -9.33
N VAL A 431 10.43 2.51 -10.38
CA VAL A 431 10.88 2.32 -11.76
C VAL A 431 12.32 2.80 -11.92
N GLN A 432 12.60 4.00 -11.43
CA GLN A 432 13.93 4.60 -11.58
C GLN A 432 15.01 3.85 -10.79
N VAL A 433 14.71 3.36 -9.59
CA VAL A 433 15.64 2.54 -8.80
C VAL A 433 15.97 1.24 -9.52
N ILE A 434 14.97 0.55 -10.06
CA ILE A 434 15.18 -0.70 -10.82
C ILE A 434 16.01 -0.41 -12.08
N ASN A 435 15.66 0.62 -12.84
CA ASN A 435 16.40 1.00 -14.05
C ASN A 435 17.86 1.34 -13.73
N LYS A 436 18.09 2.08 -12.63
CA LYS A 436 19.45 2.40 -12.18
C LYS A 436 20.23 1.15 -11.82
N TYR A 437 19.61 0.21 -11.09
CA TYR A 437 20.25 -1.07 -10.79
C TYR A 437 20.58 -1.88 -12.05
N LEU A 438 19.68 -1.95 -13.03
CA LEU A 438 19.93 -2.65 -14.29
C LEU A 438 21.05 -1.98 -15.09
N GLU A 439 21.11 -0.64 -15.10
CA GLU A 439 22.21 0.14 -15.69
C GLU A 439 23.55 -0.19 -15.02
N LEU A 440 23.59 -0.23 -13.68
CA LEU A 440 24.80 -0.55 -12.93
C LEU A 440 25.27 -1.99 -13.18
N LYS A 441 24.33 -2.95 -13.24
CA LYS A 441 24.61 -4.34 -13.56
C LYS A 441 25.12 -4.50 -14.99
N ALA A 442 24.54 -3.77 -15.95
CA ALA A 442 24.98 -3.79 -17.35
C ALA A 442 26.39 -3.20 -17.54
N ARG A 443 26.76 -2.21 -16.72
CA ARG A 443 28.11 -1.61 -16.71
C ARG A 443 29.15 -2.41 -15.91
N MET A 444 28.78 -3.56 -15.34
CA MET A 444 29.62 -4.36 -14.43
C MET A 444 30.17 -3.56 -13.24
N LEU A 445 29.44 -2.52 -12.81
CA LEU A 445 29.79 -1.74 -11.60
C LEU A 445 29.37 -2.48 -10.32
N ILE A 446 28.46 -3.43 -10.48
CA ILE A 446 28.01 -4.41 -9.50
C ILE A 446 28.12 -5.77 -10.15
#